data_AF-A0A1C5AYH1-F1
#
_entry.id   AF-A0A1C5AYH1-F1
#
_cell.length_a   1.000
_cell.length_b   1.000
_cell.length_c   1.000
_cell.angle_alpha   90.00
_cell.angle_beta   90.00
_cell.angle_gamma   90.00
#
_symmetry.space_group_name_H-M   'P 1'
#
loop_
_entity.id
_entity.type
_entity.pdbx_description
1 polymer ?
#
loop_
_entity_poly.entity_id
_entity_poly.type
_entity_poly.pdbx_seq_one_letter_code
_entity_poly.pdbx_strand_id
1 'polypeptide(L)'
;MPTAQVVLVCRVSAHGTWAATGAVEQWRRRAGMSHTTSVLGVVAVAASPRRPPRIATERLQLLGGWVPKVWRVGWVDALLAVDDPRDVGVPPDVEALRTAIWQTTTREG
;
A
#
# COMPACT_ATOMS: atom_id res chain seq x y z
N MET A 1 19.88 -16.00 -2.61
CA MET A 1 18.50 -15.84 -3.16
C MET A 1 18.21 -14.35 -3.18
N PRO A 2 17.74 -13.77 -4.30
CA PRO A 2 17.38 -12.36 -4.32
C PRO A 2 16.24 -12.11 -3.34
N THR A 3 16.31 -11.01 -2.60
CA THR A 3 15.27 -10.59 -1.65
C THR A 3 13.98 -10.31 -2.40
N ALA A 4 12.85 -10.87 -1.95
CA ALA A 4 11.55 -10.59 -2.54
C ALA A 4 11.15 -9.14 -2.26
N GLN A 5 10.88 -8.35 -3.30
CA GLN A 5 10.37 -6.99 -3.18
C GLN A 5 8.85 -7.04 -2.99
N VAL A 6 8.36 -6.46 -1.90
CA VAL A 6 6.96 -6.57 -1.47
C VAL A 6 6.38 -5.19 -1.19
N VAL A 7 5.14 -4.99 -1.63
CA VAL A 7 4.31 -3.85 -1.26
C VAL A 7 3.12 -4.38 -0.48
N LEU A 8 2.82 -3.78 0.68
CA LEU A 8 1.65 -4.14 1.48
C LEU A 8 0.47 -3.28 1.04
N VAL A 9 -0.67 -3.88 0.74
CA VAL A 9 -1.88 -3.15 0.34
C VAL A 9 -2.91 -3.23 1.45
N CYS A 10 -3.52 -2.10 1.80
CA CYS A 10 -4.62 -2.07 2.76
C CYS A 10 -5.74 -1.13 2.30
N ARG A 11 -6.97 -1.47 2.69
CA ARG A 11 -8.09 -0.55 2.61
C ARG A 11 -7.98 0.52 3.71
N VAL A 12 -8.31 1.76 3.39
CA VAL A 12 -8.31 2.88 4.36
C VAL A 12 -9.55 2.79 5.26
N SER A 13 -9.56 1.79 6.14
CA SER A 13 -10.58 1.54 7.16
C SER A 13 -9.91 1.20 8.49
N ALA A 14 -10.66 1.22 9.60
CA ALA A 14 -10.11 0.87 10.90
C ALA A 14 -9.44 -0.51 10.90
N HIS A 15 -10.11 -1.52 10.33
CA HIS A 15 -9.55 -2.87 10.25
C HIS A 15 -8.37 -2.94 9.27
N GLY A 16 -8.48 -2.33 8.09
CA GLY A 16 -7.44 -2.43 7.06
C GLY A 16 -6.12 -1.80 7.51
N THR A 17 -6.17 -0.62 8.15
CA THR A 17 -4.95 0.03 8.64
C THR A 17 -4.38 -0.65 9.88
N TRP A 18 -5.21 -1.29 10.72
CA TRP A 18 -4.72 -2.13 11.81
C TRP A 18 -3.96 -3.36 11.30
N ALA A 19 -4.51 -4.05 10.29
CA ALA A 19 -3.85 -5.20 9.67
C ALA A 19 -2.51 -4.79 9.03
N ALA A 20 -2.47 -3.63 8.36
CA ALA A 20 -1.23 -3.07 7.81
C ALA A 20 -0.18 -2.80 8.90
N THR A 21 -0.58 -2.22 10.04
CA THR A 21 0.30 -2.04 11.20
C THR A 21 0.88 -3.37 11.66
N GLY A 22 0.05 -4.39 11.86
CA GLY A 22 0.51 -5.72 12.27
C GLY A 22 1.47 -6.38 11.26
N ALA A 23 1.18 -6.27 9.96
CA ALA A 23 2.05 -6.81 8.92
C ALA A 23 3.44 -6.11 8.89
N VAL A 24 3.47 -4.79 9.04
CA VAL A 24 4.72 -4.02 9.14
C VAL A 24 5.49 -4.37 10.41
N GLU A 25 4.82 -4.52 11.55
CA GLU A 25 5.47 -4.94 12.79
C GLU A 25 6.10 -6.33 12.66
N GLN A 26 5.39 -7.28 12.07
CA GLN A 26 5.91 -8.62 11.82
C GLN A 26 7.15 -8.56 10.93
N TRP A 27 7.10 -7.81 9.82
CA TRP A 27 8.26 -7.61 8.94
C TRP A 27 9.48 -7.05 9.67
N ARG A 28 9.28 -6.02 10.50
CA ARG A 28 10.40 -5.36 11.21
C ARG A 28 10.97 -6.19 12.36
N ARG A 29 10.11 -6.89 13.11
CA ARG A 29 10.50 -7.56 14.36
C ARG A 29 10.93 -9.01 14.16
N ARG A 30 10.49 -9.67 13.08
CA ARG A 30 10.83 -11.07 12.84
C ARG A 30 12.27 -11.19 12.34
N ALA A 31 13.13 -11.76 13.20
CA ALA A 31 14.50 -12.08 12.84
C ALA A 31 14.56 -12.87 11.51
N GLY A 32 15.46 -12.48 10.61
CA GLY A 32 15.63 -13.13 9.32
C GLY A 32 14.69 -12.65 8.20
N MET A 33 13.56 -11.98 8.53
CA MET A 33 12.58 -11.62 7.50
C MET A 33 13.06 -10.47 6.60
N SER A 34 13.82 -9.52 7.15
CA SER A 34 14.47 -8.45 6.37
C SER A 34 15.53 -8.95 5.39
N HIS A 35 16.09 -10.14 5.60
CA HIS A 35 17.09 -10.75 4.69
C HIS A 35 16.47 -11.47 3.50
N THR A 36 15.17 -11.76 3.57
CA THR A 36 14.44 -12.50 2.52
C THR A 36 13.36 -11.65 1.86
N THR A 37 12.88 -10.61 2.54
CA THR A 37 11.79 -9.73 2.08
C THR A 37 12.13 -8.25 2.31
N SER A 38 12.11 -7.46 1.23
CA SER A 38 12.21 -6.00 1.27
C SER A 38 10.81 -5.42 1.12
N VAL A 39 10.27 -4.84 2.19
CA VAL A 39 8.99 -4.12 2.12
C VAL A 39 9.26 -2.71 1.62
N LEU A 40 8.88 -2.44 0.37
CA LEU A 40 9.07 -1.15 -0.30
C LEU A 40 8.15 -0.07 0.28
N GLY A 41 7.00 -0.46 0.83
CA GLY A 41 6.05 0.46 1.44
C GLY A 41 4.64 -0.11 1.58
N VAL A 42 3.71 0.79 1.95
CA VAL A 42 2.28 0.49 2.12
C VAL A 42 1.46 1.28 1.10
N VAL A 43 0.52 0.62 0.43
CA VAL A 43 -0.48 1.23 -0.46
C VAL A 43 -1.81 1.26 0.28
N ALA A 44 -2.30 2.46 0.53
CA ALA A 44 -3.57 2.69 1.19
C ALA A 44 -4.66 3.04 0.15
N VAL A 45 -5.58 2.10 -0.09
CA VAL A 45 -6.67 2.24 -1.06
C VAL A 45 -7.92 2.77 -0.36
N ALA A 46 -8.51 3.85 -0.88
CA ALA A 46 -9.72 4.44 -0.32
C ALA A 46 -10.83 3.39 -0.14
N ALA A 47 -11.49 3.40 1.02
CA ALA A 47 -12.58 2.47 1.30
C ALA A 47 -13.91 2.90 0.68
N SER A 48 -14.03 4.18 0.32
CA SER A 48 -15.24 4.84 -0.16
C SER A 48 -14.86 6.21 -0.75
N PRO A 49 -15.76 6.90 -1.47
CA PRO A 49 -15.53 8.28 -1.91
C PRO A 49 -15.56 9.29 -0.76
N ARG A 50 -15.99 8.87 0.44
CA ARG A 50 -16.06 9.74 1.62
C ARG A 50 -14.70 9.86 2.30
N ARG A 51 -14.57 10.92 3.10
CA ARG A 51 -13.40 11.15 3.97
C ARG A 51 -13.13 9.91 4.84
N PRO A 52 -11.89 9.42 4.90
CA PRO A 52 -11.53 8.32 5.78
C PRO A 52 -11.79 8.59 7.26
N PRO A 53 -12.16 7.56 8.06
CA PRO A 53 -12.23 7.69 9.51
C PRO A 53 -10.89 8.16 10.09
N ARG A 54 -10.95 9.01 11.12
CA ARG A 54 -9.77 9.57 11.79
C ARG A 54 -8.76 8.50 12.20
N ILE A 55 -9.24 7.43 12.83
CA ILE A 55 -8.41 6.29 13.27
C ILE A 55 -7.63 5.62 12.13
N ALA A 56 -8.20 5.56 10.91
CA ALA A 56 -7.51 5.01 9.76
C ALA A 56 -6.37 5.93 9.30
N THR A 57 -6.63 7.24 9.29
CA THR A 57 -5.64 8.26 8.91
C THR A 57 -4.48 8.31 9.89
N GLU A 58 -4.74 8.30 11.20
CA GLU A 58 -3.72 8.32 12.25
C GLU A 58 -2.79 7.09 12.17
N ARG A 59 -3.34 5.90 11.96
CA ARG A 59 -2.54 4.67 11.77
C ARG A 59 -1.64 4.75 10.53
N LEU A 60 -2.14 5.30 9.41
CA LEU A 60 -1.33 5.51 8.21
C LEU A 60 -0.23 6.54 8.42
N GLN A 61 -0.46 7.57 9.24
CA GLN A 61 0.57 8.55 9.59
C GLN A 61 1.70 7.90 10.40
N LEU A 62 1.35 7.06 11.39
CA LEU A 62 2.34 6.30 12.18
C LEU A 62 3.17 5.36 11.28
N LEU A 63 2.51 4.66 10.36
CA LEU A 63 3.17 3.80 9.39
C LEU A 63 4.19 4.56 8.52
N GLY A 64 3.97 5.85 8.24
CA GLY A 64 4.92 6.68 7.50
C GLY A 64 6.31 6.79 8.14
N GLY A 65 6.44 6.56 9.46
CA GLY A 65 7.74 6.48 10.14
C GLY A 65 8.33 5.07 10.20
N TRP A 66 7.59 4.04 9.76
CA TRP A 66 7.95 2.63 9.93
C TRP A 66 8.25 1.91 8.60
N VAL A 67 7.78 2.46 7.48
CA VAL A 67 8.04 1.93 6.14
C VAL A 67 8.66 3.01 5.24
N PRO A 68 9.37 2.63 4.16
CA PRO A 68 10.04 3.61 3.30
C PRO A 68 9.07 4.58 2.59
N LYS A 69 7.88 4.08 2.22
CA LYS A 69 6.85 4.85 1.51
C LYS A 69 5.45 4.46 1.95
N VAL A 70 4.55 5.45 1.96
CA VAL A 70 3.10 5.25 2.04
C VAL A 70 2.48 5.91 0.82
N TRP A 71 1.91 5.11 -0.08
CA TRP A 71 1.17 5.59 -1.24
C TRP A 71 -0.32 5.57 -0.95
N ARG A 72 -1.08 6.44 -1.62
CA ARG A 72 -2.54 6.47 -1.54
C ARG A 72 -3.13 6.27 -2.92
N VAL A 73 -4.17 5.45 -3.00
CA VAL A 73 -5.01 5.30 -4.19
C VAL A 73 -6.41 5.75 -3.79
N GLY A 74 -6.94 6.73 -4.51
CA GLY A 74 -8.29 7.24 -4.33
C GLY A 74 -9.36 6.22 -4.66
N TRP A 75 -10.61 6.64 -4.47
CA TRP A 75 -11.76 5.86 -4.87
C TRP A 75 -11.91 5.91 -6.39
N VAL A 76 -12.14 4.76 -7.03
CA VAL A 76 -12.31 4.66 -8.49
C VAL A 76 -13.71 4.11 -8.78
N ASP A 77 -14.67 5.01 -9.02
CA ASP A 77 -16.07 4.64 -9.26
C ASP A 77 -16.24 3.68 -10.46
N ALA A 78 -15.43 3.86 -11.50
CA ALA A 78 -15.51 3.03 -12.71
C ALA A 78 -15.27 1.53 -12.45
N LEU A 79 -14.51 1.17 -11.40
CA LEU A 79 -14.28 -0.23 -11.02
C LEU A 79 -15.55 -0.93 -10.49
N LEU A 80 -16.60 -0.17 -10.12
CA LEU A 80 -17.88 -0.75 -9.71
C LEU A 80 -18.78 -1.12 -10.88
N ALA A 81 -18.53 -0.55 -12.06
CA ALA A 81 -19.40 -0.67 -13.23
C ALA A 81 -18.94 -1.75 -14.22
N VAL A 82 -17.87 -2.49 -13.88
CA VAL A 82 -17.25 -3.50 -14.75
C VAL A 82 -17.13 -4.85 -14.03
N ASP A 83 -17.20 -5.93 -14.80
CA ASP A 83 -16.94 -7.28 -14.29
C ASP A 83 -15.43 -7.56 -14.20
N ASP A 84 -14.66 -7.08 -15.18
CA ASP A 84 -13.20 -7.16 -15.18
C ASP A 84 -12.59 -5.77 -14.89
N PRO A 85 -11.80 -5.61 -13.81
CA PRO A 85 -11.18 -4.33 -13.48
C PRO A 85 -10.21 -3.83 -14.57
N ARG A 86 -9.77 -4.69 -15.49
CA ARG A 86 -8.90 -4.32 -16.62
C ARG A 86 -9.64 -3.53 -17.70
N ASP A 87 -10.97 -3.59 -17.74
CA ASP A 87 -11.79 -2.92 -18.75
C ASP A 87 -11.92 -1.40 -18.51
N VAL A 88 -11.61 -0.93 -17.30
CA VAL A 88 -11.62 0.51 -16.94
C VAL A 88 -10.40 1.26 -17.49
N GLY A 89 -9.44 0.53 -18.08
CA GLY A 89 -8.10 1.06 -18.33
C GLY A 89 -7.33 1.25 -17.02
N VAL A 90 -6.29 2.10 -17.03
CA VAL A 90 -5.49 2.36 -15.82
C VAL A 90 -5.93 3.68 -15.17
N PRO A 91 -6.56 3.66 -13.98
CA PRO A 91 -6.91 4.88 -13.27
C PRO A 91 -5.67 5.73 -12.96
N PRO A 92 -5.74 7.08 -12.97
CA PRO A 92 -4.58 7.96 -12.78
C PRO A 92 -3.79 7.68 -11.49
N ASP A 93 -4.47 7.42 -10.37
CA ASP A 93 -3.83 7.10 -9.10
C ASP A 93 -3.08 5.75 -9.14
N VAL A 94 -3.61 4.79 -9.90
CA VAL A 94 -2.98 3.48 -10.10
C VAL A 94 -1.76 3.61 -11.01
N GLU A 95 -1.84 4.46 -12.04
CA GLU A 95 -0.71 4.77 -12.91
C GLU A 95 0.42 5.49 -12.15
N ALA A 96 0.05 6.47 -11.33
CA ALA A 96 0.99 7.18 -10.48
C ALA A 96 1.66 6.23 -9.48
N LEU A 97 0.88 5.31 -8.87
CA LEU A 97 1.40 4.27 -8.00
C LEU A 97 2.39 3.35 -8.74
N ARG A 98 2.02 2.87 -9.92
CA ARG A 98 2.87 2.01 -10.76
C ARG A 98 4.22 2.69 -11.03
N THR A 99 4.18 3.94 -11.48
CA THR A 99 5.39 4.74 -11.73
C THR A 99 6.22 4.91 -10.46
N ALA A 100 5.59 5.19 -9.32
CA ALA A 100 6.28 5.37 -8.05
C ALA A 100 6.94 4.08 -7.54
N ILE A 101 6.27 2.92 -7.68
CA ILE A 101 6.85 1.62 -7.31
C ILE A 101 8.08 1.33 -8.18
N TRP A 102 7.98 1.53 -9.50
CA TRP A 102 9.11 1.35 -10.42
C TRP A 102 10.33 2.21 -10.06
N GLN A 103 10.10 3.45 -9.63
CA GLN A 103 11.18 4.33 -9.18
C GLN A 103 11.79 3.88 -7.84
N THR A 104 11.02 3.22 -6.98
CA THR A 104 11.53 2.66 -5.72
C THR A 104 12.35 1.41 -5.97
N THR A 105 11.91 0.52 -6.85
CA THR A 105 12.67 -0.71 -7.18
C THR A 105 14.00 -0.40 -7.87
N THR A 106 14.05 0.66 -8.71
CA THR A 106 15.25 1.05 -9.46
C THR A 106 16.28 1.79 -8.60
N ARG A 107 15.88 2.38 -7.46
CA ARG A 107 16.83 3.04 -6.54
C ARG A 107 17.61 2.07 -5.63
N GLU A 108 17.16 0.83 -5.51
CA GLU A 108 17.75 -0.18 -4.63
C GLU A 108 18.65 -1.20 -5.37
N GLY A 109 18.82 -1.05 -6.69
CA GLY A 109 19.76 -1.84 -7.51
C GLY A 109 20.98 -1.02 -7.91
#